data_AF-H0I1G7-F1
#
_entry.id   AF-H0I1G7-F1
#
_cell.length_a   1.000
_cell.length_b   1.000
_cell.length_c   1.000
_cell.angle_alpha   90.00
_cell.angle_beta   90.00
_cell.angle_gamma   90.00
#
_symmetry.space_group_name_H-M   'P 1'
#
loop_
_entity.id
_entity.type
_entity.pdbx_description
1 polymer ?
#
loop_
_entity_poly.entity_id
_entity_poly.type
_entity_poly.pdbx_seq_one_letter_code
_entity_poly.pdbx_strand_id
1 'polypeptide(L)'
;MRGWDDPGLEDVLAGWGQGWPPAGQSDPQEDDLTQARLAALEAMGRIEAYLHLSRAAQFYCQHAVKLAQTGRMDEAVAFAHARLSAPDDILRLAQAIAAAGQLDAALDLAAWGMSLPEGDETRDDWRYGAGKTPLARWLRERAHEAGRRDMMIMAARAAFEESLAREDFRAASRLAGPKGWPALRETLLAALLAAAHAFERIEILLDENLIDEAVACVDPHDARFSPYDNTLERLAEQAYADHSDWAIALAFRMADPIMNEGRSSHYETAARWLAIAAHAHAVGKRSEEWSERLEELIETHRRKHKLRPLLEALRSAAD
;
A
#
# COMPACT_ATOMS: atom_id res chain seq x y z
N MET A 1 34.29 24.29 -18.09
CA MET A 1 32.86 24.62 -18.22
C MET A 1 32.24 23.45 -18.96
N ARG A 2 31.29 22.73 -18.34
CA ARG A 2 30.43 21.79 -19.06
C ARG A 2 29.24 22.58 -19.62
N GLY A 3 28.84 22.33 -20.87
CA GLY A 3 27.84 23.14 -21.55
C GLY A 3 27.39 22.57 -22.89
N TRP A 4 26.92 23.43 -23.80
CA TRP A 4 26.56 23.05 -25.17
C TRP A 4 27.77 22.71 -26.05
N ASP A 5 28.96 23.12 -25.63
CA ASP A 5 30.22 22.90 -26.33
C ASP A 5 30.95 21.61 -25.89
N ASP A 6 30.26 20.72 -25.17
CA ASP A 6 30.86 19.47 -24.70
C ASP A 6 31.21 18.56 -25.89
N PRO A 7 32.42 17.98 -25.94
CA PRO A 7 32.86 17.17 -27.08
C PRO A 7 31.91 16.01 -27.37
N GLY A 8 31.52 15.87 -28.65
CA GLY A 8 30.63 14.81 -29.12
C GLY A 8 29.13 15.06 -28.88
N LEU A 9 28.75 16.14 -28.19
CA LEU A 9 27.35 16.47 -27.98
C LEU A 9 26.66 16.80 -29.31
N GLU A 10 27.32 17.58 -30.17
CA GLU A 10 26.76 17.97 -31.47
C GLU A 10 26.52 16.75 -32.38
N ASP A 11 27.44 15.77 -32.37
CA ASP A 11 27.28 14.49 -33.07
C ASP A 11 26.11 13.67 -32.51
N VAL A 12 25.91 13.64 -31.19
CA VAL A 12 24.75 13.00 -30.56
C VAL A 12 23.46 13.71 -30.96
N LEU A 13 23.42 15.04 -30.91
CA LEU A 13 22.24 15.82 -31.30
C LEU A 13 21.89 15.64 -32.79
N ALA A 14 22.90 15.44 -33.66
CA ALA A 14 22.73 15.11 -35.08
C ALA A 14 22.32 13.65 -35.33
N GLY A 15 22.33 12.79 -34.31
CA GLY A 15 21.97 11.37 -34.40
C GLY A 15 23.11 10.45 -34.84
N TRP A 16 24.35 10.93 -34.86
CA TRP A 16 25.54 10.17 -35.24
C TRP A 16 26.23 9.50 -34.05
N GLY A 17 26.00 10.01 -32.84
CA GLY A 17 26.51 9.42 -31.59
C GLY A 17 25.69 8.21 -31.11
N GLN A 18 26.37 7.18 -30.61
CA GLN A 18 25.75 5.95 -30.09
C GLN A 18 25.57 5.94 -28.57
N GLY A 19 26.22 6.85 -27.84
CA GLY A 19 26.16 6.91 -26.38
C GLY A 19 26.53 8.29 -25.84
N TRP A 20 25.92 8.65 -24.71
CA TRP A 20 26.16 9.89 -23.98
C TRP A 20 26.16 9.62 -22.47
N PRO A 21 27.06 10.23 -21.67
CA PRO A 21 28.25 10.97 -22.07
C PRO A 21 29.30 10.07 -22.77
N PRO A 22 30.34 10.64 -23.42
CA PRO A 22 31.46 9.86 -23.93
C PRO A 22 32.13 9.03 -22.82
N ALA A 23 32.57 7.80 -23.15
CA ALA A 23 33.13 6.86 -22.18
C ALA A 23 34.26 7.50 -21.33
N GLY A 24 34.15 7.38 -20.00
CA GLY A 24 35.13 7.91 -19.03
C GLY A 24 34.77 9.24 -18.36
N GLN A 25 33.59 9.82 -18.64
CA GLN A 25 33.12 11.08 -18.06
C GLN A 25 31.79 10.97 -17.27
N SER A 26 31.56 9.84 -16.59
CA SER A 26 30.40 9.73 -15.69
C SER A 26 30.67 10.50 -14.40
N ASP A 27 30.15 11.72 -14.34
CA ASP A 27 30.12 12.59 -13.17
C ASP A 27 28.77 12.37 -12.46
N PRO A 28 28.72 12.34 -11.12
CA PRO A 28 27.47 12.31 -10.37
C PRO A 28 26.42 13.35 -10.83
N GLN A 29 26.83 14.48 -11.44
CA GLN A 29 25.94 15.53 -11.93
C GLN A 29 25.55 15.40 -13.42
N GLU A 30 26.01 14.38 -14.14
CA GLU A 30 25.76 14.28 -15.58
C GLU A 30 24.28 14.03 -15.91
N ASP A 31 23.57 13.33 -15.04
CA ASP A 31 22.13 13.09 -15.20
C ASP A 31 21.34 14.41 -15.09
N ASP A 32 21.64 15.23 -14.07
CA ASP A 32 21.03 16.54 -13.87
C ASP A 32 21.30 17.47 -15.07
N LEU A 33 22.53 17.45 -15.57
CA LEU A 33 22.92 18.24 -16.74
C LEU A 33 22.22 17.76 -18.01
N THR A 34 22.10 16.45 -18.20
CA THR A 34 21.36 15.86 -19.32
C THR A 34 19.88 16.22 -19.26
N GLN A 35 19.26 16.19 -18.07
CA GLN A 35 17.88 16.65 -17.89
C GLN A 35 17.71 18.13 -18.26
N ALA A 36 18.64 19.00 -17.83
CA ALA A 36 18.61 20.41 -18.18
C ALA A 36 18.72 20.63 -19.71
N ARG A 37 19.57 19.86 -20.40
CA ARG A 37 19.70 19.89 -21.87
C ARG A 37 18.42 19.43 -22.55
N LEU A 38 17.83 18.33 -22.11
CA LEU A 38 16.56 17.83 -22.64
C LEU A 38 15.44 18.88 -22.50
N ALA A 39 15.32 19.51 -21.33
CA ALA A 39 14.35 20.58 -21.10
C ALA A 39 14.57 21.79 -22.04
N ALA A 40 15.83 22.16 -22.27
CA ALA A 40 16.17 23.24 -23.20
C ALA A 40 15.85 22.89 -24.67
N LEU A 41 16.15 21.66 -25.12
CA LEU A 41 15.81 21.20 -26.47
C LEU A 41 14.30 21.21 -26.71
N GLU A 42 13.53 20.80 -25.70
CA GLU A 42 12.08 20.84 -25.74
C GLU A 42 11.56 22.27 -25.84
N ALA A 43 12.06 23.19 -25.00
CA ALA A 43 11.68 24.60 -25.06
C ALA A 43 12.02 25.27 -26.41
N MET A 44 13.08 24.80 -27.08
CA MET A 44 13.49 25.27 -28.41
C MET A 44 12.73 24.58 -29.56
N GLY A 45 11.86 23.61 -29.27
CA GLY A 45 11.16 22.82 -30.30
C GLY A 45 12.07 21.88 -31.11
N ARG A 46 13.29 21.58 -30.63
CA ARG A 46 14.26 20.71 -31.30
C ARG A 46 14.01 19.24 -30.97
N ILE A 47 12.86 18.72 -31.39
CA ILE A 47 12.37 17.38 -31.02
C ILE A 47 13.30 16.24 -31.44
N GLU A 48 13.81 16.21 -32.67
CA GLU A 48 14.71 15.12 -33.10
C GLU A 48 16.02 15.10 -32.29
N ALA A 49 16.57 16.28 -32.00
CA ALA A 49 17.77 16.40 -31.17
C ALA A 49 17.51 15.92 -29.72
N TYR A 50 16.32 16.19 -29.18
CA TYR A 50 15.88 15.63 -27.90
C TYR A 50 15.87 14.10 -27.95
N LEU A 51 15.25 13.52 -28.98
CA LEU A 51 15.10 12.08 -29.11
C LEU A 51 16.45 11.37 -29.28
N HIS A 52 17.37 11.97 -30.02
CA HIS A 52 18.72 11.44 -30.16
C HIS A 52 19.49 11.48 -28.83
N LEU A 53 19.46 12.62 -28.13
CA LEU A 53 20.15 12.78 -26.85
C LEU A 53 19.56 11.84 -25.78
N SER A 54 18.23 11.80 -25.64
CA SER A 54 17.59 10.97 -24.61
C SER A 54 17.86 9.48 -24.83
N ARG A 55 17.93 9.02 -26.10
CA ARG A 55 18.29 7.64 -26.44
C ARG A 55 19.75 7.35 -26.14
N ALA A 56 20.66 8.24 -26.55
CA ALA A 56 22.11 8.07 -26.35
C ALA A 56 22.47 8.09 -24.86
N ALA A 57 21.79 8.94 -24.08
CA ALA A 57 21.99 9.06 -22.65
C ALA A 57 21.24 8.01 -21.81
N GLN A 58 20.50 7.10 -22.45
CA GLN A 58 19.70 6.06 -21.79
C GLN A 58 18.53 6.58 -20.93
N PHE A 59 18.07 7.80 -21.18
CA PHE A 59 16.84 8.38 -20.63
C PHE A 59 15.62 7.78 -21.36
N TYR A 60 15.46 6.46 -21.26
CA TYR A 60 14.53 5.66 -22.06
C TYR A 60 13.06 6.03 -21.83
N CYS A 61 12.68 6.29 -20.59
CA CYS A 61 11.33 6.74 -20.24
C CYS A 61 11.01 8.10 -20.88
N GLN A 62 11.89 9.08 -20.73
CA GLN A 62 11.75 10.41 -21.32
C GLN A 62 11.70 10.34 -22.85
N HIS A 63 12.52 9.47 -23.46
CA HIS A 63 12.50 9.21 -24.90
C HIS A 63 11.12 8.70 -25.37
N ALA A 64 10.62 7.63 -24.74
CA ALA A 64 9.35 7.02 -25.14
C ALA A 64 8.16 7.97 -24.92
N VAL A 65 8.15 8.71 -23.81
CA VAL A 65 7.12 9.73 -23.53
C VAL A 65 7.16 10.84 -24.59
N LYS A 66 8.34 11.28 -25.02
CA LYS A 66 8.45 12.29 -26.07
C LYS A 66 7.95 11.79 -27.42
N LEU A 67 8.23 10.54 -27.78
CA LEU A 67 7.65 9.91 -28.98
C LEU A 67 6.12 9.94 -28.94
N ALA A 68 5.52 9.52 -27.82
CA ALA A 68 4.06 9.56 -27.64
C ALA A 68 3.48 10.98 -27.76
N GLN A 69 4.09 11.97 -27.11
CA GLN A 69 3.65 13.38 -27.14
C GLN A 69 3.71 14.02 -28.54
N THR A 70 4.59 13.52 -29.41
CA THR A 70 4.76 14.00 -30.78
C THR A 70 3.97 13.20 -31.81
N GLY A 71 3.11 12.29 -31.36
CA GLY A 71 2.24 11.48 -32.21
C GLY A 71 2.91 10.24 -32.81
N ARG A 72 4.16 9.94 -32.45
CA ARG A 72 4.92 8.76 -32.92
C ARG A 72 4.60 7.53 -32.05
N MET A 73 3.32 7.16 -32.01
CA MET A 73 2.79 6.21 -31.02
C MET A 73 3.33 4.79 -31.19
N ASP A 74 3.34 4.28 -32.43
CA ASP A 74 3.85 2.94 -32.73
C ASP A 74 5.33 2.80 -32.36
N GLU A 75 6.12 3.86 -32.60
CA GLU A 75 7.52 3.91 -32.20
C GLU A 75 7.68 3.94 -30.69
N ALA A 76 6.85 4.70 -29.97
CA ALA A 76 6.87 4.77 -28.52
C ALA A 76 6.59 3.40 -27.88
N VAL A 77 5.57 2.69 -28.35
CA VAL A 77 5.18 1.36 -27.86
C VAL A 77 6.24 0.31 -28.20
N ALA A 78 6.74 0.29 -29.44
CA ALA A 78 7.81 -0.62 -29.83
C ALA A 78 9.09 -0.39 -29.01
N PHE A 79 9.44 0.87 -28.75
CA PHE A 79 10.57 1.22 -27.91
C PHE A 79 10.37 0.76 -26.46
N ALA A 80 9.16 0.94 -25.92
CA ALA A 80 8.82 0.48 -24.58
C ALA A 80 9.05 -1.02 -24.41
N HIS A 81 8.51 -1.84 -25.31
CA HIS A 81 8.69 -3.29 -25.29
C HIS A 81 10.16 -3.73 -25.38
N ALA A 82 11.00 -2.94 -26.05
CA ALA A 82 12.40 -3.26 -26.25
C ALA A 82 13.32 -2.80 -25.09
N ARG A 83 12.94 -1.75 -24.36
CA ARG A 83 13.86 -1.03 -23.46
C ARG A 83 13.33 -0.74 -22.06
N LEU A 84 12.01 -0.72 -21.85
CA LEU A 84 11.44 -0.42 -20.54
C LEU A 84 11.12 -1.71 -19.79
N SER A 85 11.46 -1.72 -18.50
CA SER A 85 11.15 -2.82 -17.58
C SER A 85 10.58 -2.35 -16.24
N ALA A 86 10.80 -1.09 -15.86
CA ALA A 86 10.32 -0.53 -14.61
C ALA A 86 8.82 -0.18 -14.68
N PRO A 87 7.99 -0.60 -13.70
CA PRO A 87 6.56 -0.27 -13.66
C PRO A 87 6.26 1.22 -13.73
N ASP A 88 7.07 2.06 -13.08
CA ASP A 88 6.91 3.52 -13.08
C ASP A 88 7.14 4.14 -14.46
N ASP A 89 8.13 3.66 -15.20
CA ASP A 89 8.39 4.13 -16.55
C ASP A 89 7.25 3.75 -17.50
N ILE A 90 6.71 2.55 -17.32
CA ILE A 90 5.57 2.07 -18.08
C ILE A 90 4.32 2.86 -17.74
N LEU A 91 4.09 3.19 -16.46
CA LEU A 91 3.00 4.05 -16.02
C LEU A 91 3.09 5.44 -16.64
N ARG A 92 4.27 6.07 -16.58
CA ARG A 92 4.49 7.40 -17.17
C ARG A 92 4.21 7.41 -18.67
N LEU A 93 4.65 6.37 -19.38
CA LEU A 93 4.39 6.25 -20.81
C LEU A 93 2.90 6.00 -21.09
N ALA A 94 2.25 5.08 -20.38
CA ALA A 94 0.82 4.81 -20.54
C ALA A 94 -0.02 6.08 -20.30
N GLN A 95 0.32 6.88 -19.28
CA GLN A 95 -0.32 8.18 -19.03
C GLN A 95 -0.13 9.16 -20.19
N ALA A 96 1.07 9.22 -20.79
CA ALA A 96 1.34 10.07 -21.94
C ALA A 96 0.54 9.64 -23.18
N ILE A 97 0.47 8.33 -23.45
CA ILE A 97 -0.31 7.75 -24.56
C ILE A 97 -1.81 8.04 -24.37
N ALA A 98 -2.33 7.87 -23.15
CA ALA A 98 -3.72 8.17 -22.82
C ALA A 98 -4.03 9.68 -22.98
N ALA A 99 -3.14 10.55 -22.53
CA ALA A 99 -3.28 12.00 -22.68
C ALA A 99 -3.26 12.45 -24.16
N ALA A 100 -2.57 11.71 -25.03
CA ALA A 100 -2.60 11.89 -26.47
C ALA A 100 -3.86 11.31 -27.15
N GLY A 101 -4.82 10.80 -26.38
CA GLY A 101 -6.13 10.31 -26.86
C GLY A 101 -6.16 8.84 -27.28
N GLN A 102 -5.08 8.08 -27.09
CA GLN A 102 -4.98 6.67 -27.47
C GLN A 102 -5.18 5.74 -26.26
N LEU A 103 -6.37 5.80 -25.65
CA LEU A 103 -6.65 5.09 -24.40
C LEU A 103 -6.44 3.57 -24.51
N ASP A 104 -6.90 2.93 -25.58
CA ASP A 104 -6.76 1.48 -25.75
C ASP A 104 -5.29 1.04 -25.78
N ALA A 105 -4.44 1.73 -26.55
CA ALA A 105 -3.00 1.45 -26.58
C ALA A 105 -2.33 1.67 -25.22
N ALA A 106 -2.77 2.68 -24.46
CA ALA A 106 -2.27 2.92 -23.12
C ALA A 106 -2.65 1.81 -22.12
N LEU A 107 -3.87 1.28 -22.22
CA LEU A 107 -4.34 0.15 -21.40
C LEU A 107 -3.58 -1.13 -21.74
N ASP A 108 -3.38 -1.41 -23.03
CA ASP A 108 -2.62 -2.58 -23.49
C ASP A 108 -1.16 -2.52 -23.03
N LEU A 109 -0.53 -1.34 -23.13
CA LEU A 109 0.84 -1.13 -22.64
C LEU A 109 0.93 -1.34 -21.12
N ALA A 110 -0.01 -0.79 -20.36
CA ALA A 110 -0.04 -0.96 -18.91
C ALA A 110 -0.28 -2.42 -18.51
N ALA A 111 -1.18 -3.12 -19.20
CA ALA A 111 -1.42 -4.55 -18.98
C ALA A 111 -0.18 -5.39 -19.29
N TRP A 112 0.55 -5.06 -20.36
CA TRP A 112 1.85 -5.67 -20.64
C TRP A 112 2.86 -5.39 -19.52
N GLY A 113 2.94 -4.16 -19.02
CA GLY A 113 3.84 -3.82 -17.91
C GLY A 113 3.56 -4.60 -16.64
N MET A 114 2.29 -4.91 -16.35
CA MET A 114 1.90 -5.77 -15.24
C MET A 114 2.38 -7.21 -15.41
N SER A 115 2.54 -7.69 -16.65
CA SER A 115 2.99 -9.05 -16.97
C SER A 115 4.51 -9.24 -16.87
N LEU A 116 5.27 -8.14 -16.76
CA LEU A 116 6.71 -8.24 -16.64
C LEU A 116 7.11 -8.88 -15.31
N PRO A 117 8.18 -9.71 -15.28
CA PRO A 117 8.71 -10.21 -14.04
C PRO A 117 9.14 -9.02 -13.17
N GLU A 118 9.00 -9.16 -11.85
CA GLU A 118 9.62 -8.21 -10.93
C GLU A 118 11.12 -8.13 -11.24
N GLY A 119 11.61 -6.90 -11.42
CA GLY A 119 13.03 -6.66 -11.63
C GLY A 119 13.81 -7.23 -10.44
N ASP A 120 14.93 -7.87 -10.72
CA ASP A 120 15.80 -8.48 -9.71
C ASP A 120 16.09 -7.44 -8.61
N GLU A 121 15.50 -7.64 -7.43
CA GLU A 121 15.62 -6.78 -6.23
C GLU A 121 17.04 -6.85 -5.62
N THR A 122 18.06 -7.04 -6.45
CA THR A 122 19.47 -7.13 -6.06
C THR A 122 20.17 -5.77 -6.01
N ARG A 123 19.44 -4.67 -6.20
CA ARG A 123 19.95 -3.33 -5.92
C ARG A 123 19.41 -2.83 -4.60
N ASP A 124 20.33 -2.45 -3.71
CA ASP A 124 20.19 -1.74 -2.43
C ASP A 124 19.43 -0.38 -2.52
N ASP A 125 18.41 -0.31 -3.36
CA ASP A 125 17.64 0.89 -3.65
C ASP A 125 16.19 0.69 -3.21
N TRP A 126 16.02 0.35 -1.92
CA TRP A 126 14.76 0.35 -1.18
C TRP A 126 14.00 1.70 -1.24
N ARG A 127 14.55 2.70 -1.93
CA ARG A 127 14.00 4.05 -2.05
C ARG A 127 13.35 4.35 -3.40
N TYR A 128 13.53 3.51 -4.44
CA TYR A 128 13.03 3.83 -5.79
C TYR A 128 12.42 2.67 -6.58
N GLY A 129 12.38 1.45 -6.03
CA GLY A 129 11.52 0.39 -6.57
C GLY A 129 10.07 0.64 -6.18
N ALA A 130 9.38 1.60 -6.82
CA ALA A 130 7.94 1.66 -6.68
C ALA A 130 7.37 0.37 -7.30
N GLY A 131 6.84 -0.50 -6.45
CA GLY A 131 6.23 -1.77 -6.85
C GLY A 131 5.12 -1.56 -7.89
N LYS A 132 4.52 -2.64 -8.36
CA LYS A 132 3.51 -2.57 -9.44
C LYS A 132 2.23 -1.81 -9.04
N THR A 133 2.06 -1.45 -7.77
CA THR A 133 0.86 -0.81 -7.21
C THR A 133 0.39 0.44 -7.96
N PRO A 134 1.23 1.47 -8.24
CA PRO A 134 0.75 2.67 -8.94
C PRO A 134 0.26 2.36 -10.36
N LEU A 135 0.97 1.49 -11.08
CA LEU A 135 0.58 1.04 -12.41
C LEU A 135 -0.75 0.26 -12.37
N ALA A 136 -0.89 -0.67 -11.42
CA ALA A 136 -2.09 -1.46 -11.23
C ALA A 136 -3.30 -0.59 -10.84
N ARG A 137 -3.13 0.37 -9.93
CA ARG A 137 -4.19 1.31 -9.53
C ARG A 137 -4.65 2.17 -10.71
N TRP A 138 -3.71 2.69 -11.49
CA TRP A 138 -4.03 3.49 -12.67
C TRP A 138 -4.77 2.65 -13.72
N LEU A 139 -4.28 1.45 -14.03
CA LEU A 139 -4.91 0.54 -14.99
C LEU A 139 -6.33 0.15 -14.54
N ARG A 140 -6.52 -0.15 -13.25
CA ARG A 140 -7.82 -0.48 -12.66
C ARG A 140 -8.86 0.62 -12.92
N GLU A 141 -8.54 1.86 -12.60
CA GLU A 141 -9.44 3.01 -12.75
C GLU A 141 -9.77 3.26 -14.23
N ARG A 142 -8.74 3.30 -15.09
CA ARG A 142 -8.92 3.59 -16.52
C ARG A 142 -9.62 2.46 -17.28
N ALA A 143 -9.33 1.21 -16.94
CA ALA A 143 -10.02 0.05 -17.52
C ALA A 143 -11.51 0.03 -17.13
N HIS A 144 -11.85 0.44 -15.90
CA HIS A 144 -13.25 0.59 -15.49
C HIS A 144 -13.97 1.64 -16.33
N GLU A 145 -13.39 2.84 -16.47
CA GLU A 145 -13.94 3.93 -17.27
C GLU A 145 -14.11 3.55 -18.76
N ALA A 146 -13.20 2.75 -19.29
CA ALA A 146 -13.25 2.22 -20.67
C ALA A 146 -14.17 0.99 -20.84
N GLY A 147 -14.81 0.51 -19.77
CA GLY A 147 -15.65 -0.70 -19.80
C GLY A 147 -14.88 -2.02 -20.03
N ARG A 148 -13.54 -2.01 -19.88
CA ARG A 148 -12.66 -3.18 -20.03
C ARG A 148 -12.64 -4.01 -18.74
N ARG A 149 -13.73 -4.73 -18.48
CA ARG A 149 -13.97 -5.43 -17.21
C ARG A 149 -12.85 -6.39 -16.80
N ASP A 150 -12.35 -7.20 -17.72
CA ASP A 150 -11.35 -8.23 -17.39
C ASP A 150 -10.01 -7.59 -16.99
N MET A 151 -9.60 -6.52 -17.69
CA MET A 151 -8.42 -5.73 -17.33
C MET A 151 -8.59 -5.03 -15.98
N MET A 152 -9.77 -4.48 -15.70
CA MET A 152 -10.07 -3.86 -14.41
C MET A 152 -9.94 -4.87 -13.27
N ILE A 153 -10.48 -6.09 -13.42
CA ILE A 153 -10.41 -7.14 -12.39
C ILE A 153 -8.95 -7.58 -12.18
N MET A 154 -8.21 -7.82 -13.28
CA MET A 154 -6.79 -8.18 -13.21
C MET A 154 -5.97 -7.12 -12.45
N ALA A 155 -6.17 -5.85 -12.80
CA ALA A 155 -5.44 -4.73 -12.20
C ALA A 155 -5.85 -4.48 -10.74
N ALA A 156 -7.14 -4.63 -10.40
CA ALA A 156 -7.63 -4.54 -9.03
C ALA A 156 -7.01 -5.61 -8.14
N ARG A 157 -6.93 -6.84 -8.64
CA ARG A 157 -6.27 -7.95 -7.95
C ARG A 157 -4.79 -7.66 -7.72
N ALA A 158 -4.06 -7.29 -8.77
CA ALA A 158 -2.62 -7.01 -8.65
C ALA A 158 -2.32 -5.83 -7.70
N ALA A 159 -3.12 -4.76 -7.73
CA ALA A 159 -2.96 -3.64 -6.80
C ALA A 159 -3.14 -4.07 -5.33
N PHE A 160 -4.09 -4.96 -5.07
CA PHE A 160 -4.34 -5.46 -3.72
C PHE A 160 -3.33 -6.52 -3.27
N GLU A 161 -2.93 -7.45 -4.14
CA GLU A 161 -1.95 -8.48 -3.79
C GLU A 161 -0.58 -7.87 -3.41
N GLU A 162 -0.20 -6.77 -4.05
CA GLU A 162 1.05 -6.05 -3.76
C GLU A 162 0.94 -5.18 -2.49
N SER A 163 -0.17 -4.47 -2.31
CA SER A 163 -0.31 -3.50 -1.21
C SER A 163 -0.86 -4.09 0.08
N LEU A 164 -1.71 -5.11 -0.04
CA LEU A 164 -2.56 -5.68 1.01
C LEU A 164 -3.33 -4.62 1.81
N ALA A 165 -3.62 -3.49 1.16
CA ALA A 165 -4.22 -2.31 1.78
C ALA A 165 -5.74 -2.32 1.62
N ARG A 166 -6.42 -1.87 2.68
CA ARG A 166 -7.86 -1.69 2.78
C ARG A 166 -8.39 -0.72 1.73
N GLU A 167 -7.60 0.29 1.35
CA GLU A 167 -7.93 1.21 0.26
C GLU A 167 -8.14 0.45 -1.06
N ASP A 168 -7.22 -0.43 -1.43
CA ASP A 168 -7.29 -1.17 -2.68
C ASP A 168 -8.38 -2.24 -2.66
N PHE A 169 -8.62 -2.86 -1.51
CA PHE A 169 -9.74 -3.78 -1.30
C PHE A 169 -11.10 -3.09 -1.53
N ARG A 170 -11.29 -1.91 -0.94
CA ARG A 170 -12.51 -1.11 -1.11
C ARG A 170 -12.69 -0.61 -2.52
N ALA A 171 -11.59 -0.19 -3.17
CA ALA A 171 -11.63 0.23 -4.56
C ALA A 171 -12.03 -0.94 -5.47
N ALA A 172 -11.51 -2.15 -5.24
CA ALA A 172 -11.92 -3.36 -5.97
C ALA A 172 -13.41 -3.67 -5.79
N SER A 173 -13.92 -3.59 -4.56
CA SER A 173 -15.36 -3.79 -4.26
C SER A 173 -16.25 -2.79 -5.00
N ARG A 174 -15.91 -1.50 -4.93
CA ARG A 174 -16.64 -0.43 -5.61
C ARG A 174 -16.72 -0.64 -7.12
N LEU A 175 -15.61 -1.01 -7.76
CA LEU A 175 -15.51 -1.09 -9.22
C LEU A 175 -16.04 -2.41 -9.80
N ALA A 176 -15.94 -3.52 -9.06
CA ALA A 176 -16.49 -4.81 -9.48
C ALA A 176 -18.03 -4.83 -9.47
N GLY A 177 -18.63 -4.01 -8.60
CA GLY A 177 -20.07 -3.90 -8.41
C GLY A 177 -20.70 -5.20 -7.86
N PRO A 178 -22.02 -5.18 -7.56
CA PRO A 178 -22.65 -6.27 -6.81
C PRO A 178 -22.57 -7.65 -7.46
N LYS A 179 -22.53 -7.71 -8.79
CA LYS A 179 -22.45 -8.97 -9.54
C LYS A 179 -21.03 -9.55 -9.62
N GLY A 180 -20.02 -8.68 -9.71
CA GLY A 180 -18.62 -9.09 -9.85
C GLY A 180 -17.90 -9.25 -8.52
N TRP A 181 -18.36 -8.54 -7.50
CA TRP A 181 -17.70 -8.49 -6.20
C TRP A 181 -17.53 -9.86 -5.53
N PRO A 182 -18.54 -10.75 -5.45
CA PRO A 182 -18.40 -11.99 -4.68
C PRO A 182 -17.21 -12.85 -5.13
N ALA A 183 -17.00 -13.05 -6.43
CA ALA A 183 -15.89 -13.86 -6.92
C ALA A 183 -14.52 -13.19 -6.70
N LEU A 184 -14.45 -11.86 -6.89
CA LEU A 184 -13.21 -11.11 -6.66
C LEU A 184 -12.87 -11.08 -5.17
N ARG A 185 -13.85 -10.80 -4.31
CA ARG A 185 -13.75 -10.77 -2.85
C ARG A 185 -13.06 -12.02 -2.31
N GLU A 186 -13.56 -13.21 -2.67
CA GLU A 186 -12.98 -14.48 -2.20
C GLU A 186 -11.52 -14.62 -2.61
N THR A 187 -11.18 -14.18 -3.83
CA THR A 187 -9.80 -14.21 -4.32
C THR A 187 -8.90 -13.26 -3.51
N LEU A 188 -9.36 -12.05 -3.23
CA LEU A 188 -8.61 -11.06 -2.46
C LEU A 188 -8.43 -11.50 -0.99
N LEU A 189 -9.49 -12.01 -0.36
CA LEU A 189 -9.42 -12.50 1.01
C LEU A 189 -8.48 -13.70 1.15
N ALA A 190 -8.50 -14.63 0.18
CA ALA A 190 -7.56 -15.74 0.16
C ALA A 190 -6.10 -15.25 0.08
N ALA A 191 -5.81 -14.25 -0.75
CA ALA A 191 -4.47 -13.65 -0.82
C ALA A 191 -4.08 -12.95 0.51
N LEU A 192 -5.01 -12.22 1.12
CA LEU A 192 -4.80 -11.52 2.39
C LEU A 192 -4.45 -12.48 3.55
N LEU A 193 -5.15 -13.61 3.61
CA LEU A 193 -4.96 -14.64 4.63
C LEU A 193 -3.67 -15.44 4.40
N ALA A 194 -3.27 -15.65 3.14
CA ALA A 194 -2.03 -16.36 2.80
C ALA A 194 -0.75 -15.51 3.01
N ALA A 195 -0.86 -14.18 2.98
CA ALA A 195 0.29 -13.29 3.13
C ALA A 195 0.95 -13.40 4.51
N ALA A 196 2.28 -13.39 4.58
CA ALA A 196 2.99 -13.39 5.87
C ALA A 196 2.78 -12.08 6.65
N HIS A 197 2.75 -10.95 5.93
CA HIS A 197 2.65 -9.62 6.50
C HIS A 197 1.57 -8.81 5.80
N ALA A 198 0.56 -8.38 6.55
CA ALA A 198 -0.50 -7.48 6.08
C ALA A 198 -0.95 -6.61 7.25
N PHE A 199 -0.55 -5.34 7.26
CA PHE A 199 -0.81 -4.43 8.38
C PHE A 199 -2.29 -4.18 8.61
N GLU A 200 -3.09 -4.11 7.54
CA GLU A 200 -4.52 -3.79 7.62
C GLU A 200 -5.42 -5.03 7.60
N ARG A 201 -4.86 -6.24 7.76
CA ARG A 201 -5.63 -7.50 7.69
C ARG A 201 -6.84 -7.51 8.60
N ILE A 202 -6.65 -7.16 9.87
CA ILE A 202 -7.73 -7.18 10.85
C ILE A 202 -8.83 -6.19 10.46
N GLU A 203 -8.46 -5.01 9.98
CA GLU A 203 -9.44 -4.01 9.55
C GLU A 203 -10.28 -4.47 8.36
N ILE A 204 -9.64 -5.14 7.38
CA ILE A 204 -10.34 -5.67 6.21
C ILE A 204 -11.30 -6.79 6.62
N LEU A 205 -10.86 -7.71 7.48
CA LEU A 205 -11.72 -8.79 7.97
C LEU A 205 -12.91 -8.27 8.77
N LEU A 206 -12.70 -7.22 9.60
CA LEU A 206 -13.78 -6.54 10.32
C LEU A 206 -14.77 -5.86 9.37
N ASP A 207 -14.29 -5.15 8.34
CA ASP A 207 -15.17 -4.53 7.32
C ASP A 207 -16.05 -5.57 6.61
N GLU A 208 -15.53 -6.79 6.46
CA GLU A 208 -16.18 -7.92 5.83
C GLU A 208 -16.97 -8.81 6.80
N ASN A 209 -17.07 -8.42 8.07
CA ASN A 209 -17.75 -9.16 9.15
C ASN A 209 -17.24 -10.62 9.30
N LEU A 210 -15.95 -10.83 9.08
CA LEU A 210 -15.24 -12.11 9.22
C LEU A 210 -14.52 -12.15 10.58
N ILE A 211 -15.31 -12.22 11.63
CA ILE A 211 -14.82 -12.10 13.01
C ILE A 211 -13.96 -13.31 13.40
N ASP A 212 -14.39 -14.53 13.04
CA ASP A 212 -13.66 -15.77 13.34
C ASP A 212 -12.25 -15.76 12.73
N GLU A 213 -12.15 -15.35 11.47
CA GLU A 213 -10.87 -15.23 10.77
C GLU A 213 -9.99 -14.13 11.37
N ALA A 214 -10.58 -13.02 11.82
CA ALA A 214 -9.84 -11.93 12.45
C ALA A 214 -9.31 -12.34 13.83
N VAL A 215 -10.12 -13.04 14.63
CA VAL A 215 -9.72 -13.64 15.91
C VAL A 215 -8.57 -14.63 15.70
N ALA A 216 -8.66 -15.49 14.69
CA ALA A 216 -7.60 -16.46 14.37
C ALA A 216 -6.25 -15.81 14.00
N CYS A 217 -6.25 -14.54 13.56
CA CYS A 217 -5.02 -13.80 13.23
C CYS A 217 -4.29 -13.23 14.45
N VAL A 218 -4.93 -13.21 15.63
CA VAL A 218 -4.43 -12.55 16.83
C VAL A 218 -4.29 -13.57 17.95
N ASP A 219 -3.06 -13.84 18.35
CA ASP A 219 -2.78 -14.56 19.60
C ASP A 219 -2.81 -13.59 20.78
N PRO A 220 -3.75 -13.73 21.74
CA PRO A 220 -3.83 -12.88 22.94
C PRO A 220 -2.57 -12.89 23.82
N HIS A 221 -1.68 -13.86 23.65
CA HIS A 221 -0.45 -13.98 24.44
C HIS A 221 0.76 -13.34 23.75
N ASP A 222 0.62 -12.90 22.50
CA ASP A 222 1.68 -12.26 21.76
C ASP A 222 1.95 -10.84 22.27
N ALA A 223 3.20 -10.57 22.62
CA ALA A 223 3.62 -9.29 23.17
C ALA A 223 3.81 -8.18 22.12
N ARG A 224 3.66 -8.48 20.83
CA ARG A 224 3.86 -7.51 19.74
C ARG A 224 2.72 -6.50 19.60
N PHE A 225 1.55 -6.78 20.16
CA PHE A 225 0.38 -5.92 20.02
C PHE A 225 0.41 -4.72 20.97
N SER A 226 -0.01 -3.56 20.46
CA SER A 226 -0.04 -2.31 21.22
C SER A 226 -1.40 -2.12 21.92
N PRO A 227 -1.42 -1.79 23.23
CA PRO A 227 -2.67 -1.50 23.96
C PRO A 227 -3.47 -0.30 23.45
N TYR A 228 -2.87 0.51 22.59
CA TYR A 228 -3.48 1.69 21.98
C TYR A 228 -3.97 1.42 20.55
N ASP A 229 -3.95 0.18 20.09
CA ASP A 229 -4.49 -0.22 18.79
C ASP A 229 -6.02 -0.31 18.84
N ASN A 230 -6.68 0.70 18.28
CA ASN A 230 -8.14 0.78 18.21
C ASN A 230 -8.76 -0.36 17.38
N THR A 231 -8.01 -0.96 16.45
CA THR A 231 -8.51 -2.05 15.61
C THR A 231 -8.62 -3.34 16.41
N LEU A 232 -7.69 -3.60 17.33
CA LEU A 232 -7.79 -4.71 18.27
C LEU A 232 -8.93 -4.50 19.28
N GLU A 233 -9.11 -3.28 19.78
CA GLU A 233 -10.21 -2.95 20.70
C GLU A 233 -11.56 -3.24 20.03
N ARG A 234 -11.76 -2.76 18.78
CA ARG A 234 -12.96 -3.03 17.97
C ARG A 234 -13.17 -4.50 17.64
N LEU A 235 -12.10 -5.28 17.46
CA LEU A 235 -12.19 -6.72 17.25
C LEU A 235 -12.70 -7.40 18.52
N ALA A 236 -12.15 -7.07 19.68
CA ALA A 236 -12.57 -7.64 20.95
C ALA A 236 -14.02 -7.28 21.31
N GLU A 237 -14.46 -6.05 21.02
CA GLU A 237 -15.85 -5.63 21.17
C GLU A 237 -16.83 -6.39 20.25
N GLN A 238 -16.41 -6.82 19.07
CA GLN A 238 -17.27 -7.59 18.16
C GLN A 238 -17.22 -9.09 18.45
N ALA A 239 -16.10 -9.58 19.00
CA ALA A 239 -15.87 -10.99 19.22
C ALA A 239 -16.33 -11.50 20.59
N TYR A 240 -16.57 -10.64 21.60
CA TYR A 240 -16.78 -11.11 22.98
C TYR A 240 -17.99 -12.05 23.15
N ALA A 241 -18.99 -11.97 22.28
CA ALA A 241 -20.19 -12.79 22.37
C ALA A 241 -19.93 -14.25 21.97
N ASP A 242 -19.17 -14.45 20.89
CA ASP A 242 -18.91 -15.77 20.30
C ASP A 242 -17.52 -16.33 20.70
N HIS A 243 -16.59 -15.46 21.10
CA HIS A 243 -15.20 -15.77 21.48
C HIS A 243 -14.85 -15.21 22.87
N SER A 244 -15.71 -15.46 23.86
CA SER A 244 -15.58 -14.83 25.19
C SER A 244 -14.23 -15.07 25.86
N ASP A 245 -13.67 -16.28 25.80
CA ASP A 245 -12.38 -16.59 26.45
C ASP A 245 -11.21 -15.85 25.78
N TRP A 246 -11.22 -15.77 24.45
CA TRP A 246 -10.22 -15.03 23.69
C TRP A 246 -10.30 -13.53 24.01
N ALA A 247 -11.51 -12.97 24.06
CA ALA A 247 -11.72 -11.56 24.38
C ALA A 247 -11.28 -11.21 25.81
N ILE A 248 -11.56 -12.08 26.78
CA ILE A 248 -11.09 -11.94 28.17
C ILE A 248 -9.57 -11.94 28.21
N ALA A 249 -8.93 -12.94 27.60
CA ALA A 249 -7.47 -13.07 27.60
C ALA A 249 -6.79 -11.84 26.99
N LEU A 250 -7.29 -11.37 25.84
CA LEU A 250 -6.77 -10.21 25.15
C LEU A 250 -6.97 -8.94 26.00
N ALA A 251 -8.19 -8.71 26.51
CA ALA A 251 -8.50 -7.53 27.32
C ALA A 251 -7.57 -7.40 28.54
N PHE A 252 -7.35 -8.48 29.29
CA PHE A 252 -6.42 -8.47 30.41
C PHE A 252 -4.98 -8.23 29.96
N ARG A 253 -4.54 -8.84 28.86
CA ARG A 253 -3.20 -8.64 28.29
C ARG A 253 -2.94 -7.18 27.93
N MET A 254 -3.93 -6.50 27.35
CA MET A 254 -3.78 -5.09 26.93
C MET A 254 -3.88 -4.13 28.12
N ALA A 255 -4.75 -4.41 29.10
CA ALA A 255 -4.96 -3.55 30.26
C ALA A 255 -3.77 -3.57 31.25
N ASP A 256 -3.17 -4.75 31.50
CA ASP A 256 -2.12 -4.93 32.51
C ASP A 256 -0.90 -3.99 32.35
N PRO A 257 -0.24 -3.87 31.17
CA PRO A 257 0.91 -2.98 31.02
C PRO A 257 0.53 -1.50 31.27
N ILE A 258 -0.65 -1.07 30.80
CA ILE A 258 -1.13 0.30 31.02
C ILE A 258 -1.32 0.58 32.50
N MET A 259 -1.96 -0.35 33.22
CA MET A 259 -2.16 -0.20 34.66
C MET A 259 -0.81 -0.13 35.36
N ASN A 260 0.17 -0.94 34.98
CA ASN A 260 1.48 -1.03 35.63
C ASN A 260 2.46 0.12 35.33
N GLU A 261 2.35 0.78 34.17
CA GLU A 261 3.22 1.90 33.76
C GLU A 261 3.14 3.15 34.65
N GLY A 262 2.08 3.30 35.46
CA GLY A 262 1.90 4.44 36.36
C GLY A 262 1.53 5.76 35.65
N ARG A 263 1.30 5.73 34.34
CA ARG A 263 0.91 6.89 33.53
C ARG A 263 -0.58 7.14 33.62
N SER A 264 -0.95 8.05 34.52
CA SER A 264 -2.37 8.29 34.83
C SER A 264 -3.23 8.79 33.67
N SER A 265 -2.63 9.29 32.58
CA SER A 265 -3.32 9.71 31.36
C SER A 265 -3.89 8.55 30.55
N HIS A 266 -3.43 7.31 30.77
CA HIS A 266 -3.81 6.16 29.95
C HIS A 266 -4.77 5.19 30.65
N TYR A 267 -5.11 5.43 31.92
CA TYR A 267 -6.00 4.54 32.68
C TYR A 267 -7.39 4.37 32.07
N GLU A 268 -7.88 5.36 31.31
CA GLU A 268 -9.13 5.22 30.56
C GLU A 268 -9.05 4.11 29.52
N THR A 269 -7.91 3.95 28.83
CA THR A 269 -7.69 2.85 27.88
C THR A 269 -7.69 1.49 28.58
N ALA A 270 -7.05 1.39 29.75
CA ALA A 270 -7.12 0.14 30.54
C ALA A 270 -8.56 -0.18 30.97
N ALA A 271 -9.33 0.83 31.38
CA ALA A 271 -10.72 0.66 31.78
C ALA A 271 -11.61 0.20 30.61
N ARG A 272 -11.39 0.70 29.38
CA ARG A 272 -12.12 0.23 28.18
C ARG A 272 -11.83 -1.24 27.89
N TRP A 273 -10.56 -1.65 27.92
CA TRP A 273 -10.20 -3.06 27.77
C TRP A 273 -10.87 -3.94 28.83
N LEU A 274 -10.84 -3.53 30.10
CA LEU A 274 -11.49 -4.28 31.18
C LEU A 274 -13.02 -4.30 31.07
N ALA A 275 -13.64 -3.26 30.51
CA ALA A 275 -15.06 -3.28 30.19
C ALA A 275 -15.39 -4.39 29.18
N ILE A 276 -14.55 -4.61 28.15
CA ILE A 276 -14.73 -5.72 27.20
C ILE A 276 -14.67 -7.07 27.92
N ALA A 277 -13.71 -7.26 28.85
CA ALA A 277 -13.65 -8.47 29.67
C ALA A 277 -14.92 -8.66 30.51
N ALA A 278 -15.45 -7.59 31.12
CA ALA A 278 -16.68 -7.65 31.90
C ALA A 278 -17.87 -8.15 31.06
N HIS A 279 -18.06 -7.60 29.85
CA HIS A 279 -19.11 -8.03 28.92
C HIS A 279 -18.91 -9.49 28.49
N ALA A 280 -17.67 -9.90 28.20
CA ALA A 280 -17.35 -11.28 27.84
C ALA A 280 -17.66 -12.28 28.96
N HIS A 281 -17.34 -11.93 30.22
CA HIS A 281 -17.72 -12.74 31.39
C HIS A 281 -19.24 -12.80 31.58
N ALA A 282 -19.95 -11.69 31.39
CA ALA A 282 -21.42 -11.65 31.51
C ALA A 282 -22.10 -12.56 30.48
N VAL A 283 -21.69 -12.49 29.20
CA VAL A 283 -22.20 -13.40 28.15
C VAL A 283 -21.86 -14.86 28.47
N GLY A 284 -20.65 -15.11 28.97
CA GLY A 284 -20.21 -16.42 29.42
C GLY A 284 -20.88 -16.93 30.70
N LYS A 285 -21.77 -16.14 31.34
CA LYS A 285 -22.40 -16.43 32.64
C LYS A 285 -21.38 -16.66 33.77
N ARG A 286 -20.26 -15.93 33.72
CA ARG A 286 -19.14 -15.98 34.66
C ARG A 286 -19.00 -14.67 35.46
N SER A 287 -20.11 -14.04 35.82
CA SER A 287 -20.13 -12.76 36.55
C SER A 287 -19.48 -12.86 37.95
N GLU A 288 -19.51 -14.05 38.57
CA GLU A 288 -18.77 -14.31 39.82
C GLU A 288 -17.25 -14.22 39.62
N GLU A 289 -16.73 -14.87 38.57
CA GLU A 289 -15.29 -14.81 38.22
C GLU A 289 -14.86 -13.37 37.92
N TRP A 290 -15.69 -12.61 37.19
CA TRP A 290 -15.44 -11.18 36.97
C TRP A 290 -15.39 -10.39 38.27
N SER A 291 -16.32 -10.63 39.20
CA SER A 291 -16.39 -9.92 40.47
C SER A 291 -15.15 -10.18 41.33
N GLU A 292 -14.70 -11.44 41.41
CA GLU A 292 -13.47 -11.82 42.11
C GLU A 292 -12.24 -11.15 41.48
N ARG A 293 -12.14 -11.21 40.15
CA ARG A 293 -11.01 -10.65 39.41
C ARG A 293 -10.95 -9.13 39.51
N LEU A 294 -12.10 -8.45 39.46
CA LEU A 294 -12.19 -7.00 39.62
C LEU A 294 -11.77 -6.57 41.03
N GLU A 295 -12.19 -7.28 42.07
CA GLU A 295 -11.81 -6.96 43.44
C GLU A 295 -10.29 -7.14 43.66
N GLU A 296 -9.68 -8.17 43.08
CA GLU A 296 -8.22 -8.35 43.07
C GLU A 296 -7.49 -7.16 42.42
N LEU A 297 -8.02 -6.66 41.29
CA LEU A 297 -7.47 -5.47 40.61
C LEU A 297 -7.61 -4.20 41.46
N ILE A 298 -8.77 -3.99 42.10
CA ILE A 298 -9.02 -2.85 42.98
C ILE A 298 -8.04 -2.86 44.15
N GLU A 299 -7.82 -4.02 44.80
CA GLU A 299 -6.89 -4.14 45.91
C GLU A 299 -5.43 -3.93 45.47
N THR A 300 -5.02 -4.55 44.36
CA THR A 300 -3.67 -4.42 43.79
C THR A 300 -3.35 -2.97 43.43
N HIS A 301 -4.33 -2.23 42.92
CA HIS A 301 -4.16 -0.85 42.47
C HIS A 301 -4.78 0.20 43.40
N ARG A 302 -5.06 -0.14 44.67
CA ARG A 302 -5.76 0.73 45.64
C ARG A 302 -5.16 2.13 45.84
N ARG A 303 -3.84 2.28 45.62
CA ARG A 303 -3.11 3.56 45.76
C ARG A 303 -3.15 4.44 44.49
N LYS A 304 -3.69 3.93 43.38
CA LYS A 304 -3.81 4.65 42.11
C LYS A 304 -5.15 5.38 42.07
N HIS A 305 -5.21 6.54 42.71
CA HIS A 305 -6.45 7.32 42.91
C HIS A 305 -7.23 7.66 41.63
N LYS A 306 -6.60 7.71 40.46
CA LYS A 306 -7.30 7.89 39.16
C LYS A 306 -7.81 6.59 38.54
N LEU A 307 -7.14 5.46 38.79
CA LEU A 307 -7.52 4.16 38.23
C LEU A 307 -8.64 3.52 39.06
N ARG A 308 -8.55 3.61 40.40
CA ARG A 308 -9.50 2.96 41.30
C ARG A 308 -10.98 3.33 41.02
N PRO A 309 -11.37 4.59 40.83
CA PRO A 309 -12.76 4.93 40.51
C PRO A 309 -13.23 4.35 39.17
N LEU A 310 -12.33 4.22 38.19
CA LEU A 310 -12.65 3.59 36.90
C LEU A 310 -12.92 2.09 37.08
N LEU A 311 -12.12 1.40 37.90
CA LEU A 311 -12.35 -0.01 38.24
C LEU A 311 -13.66 -0.21 39.00
N GLU A 312 -13.94 0.64 40.00
CA GLU A 312 -15.19 0.59 40.77
C GLU A 312 -16.42 0.80 39.87
N ALA A 313 -16.32 1.65 38.84
CA ALA A 313 -17.38 1.87 37.87
C ALA A 313 -17.69 0.63 37.00
N LEU A 314 -16.75 -0.29 36.85
CA LEU A 314 -16.98 -1.53 36.09
C LEU A 314 -17.83 -2.56 36.85
N ARG A 315 -18.14 -2.33 38.13
CA ARG A 315 -19.04 -3.20 38.90
C ARG A 315 -20.44 -3.26 38.29
N SER A 316 -20.92 -2.15 37.71
CA SER A 316 -22.23 -2.08 37.05
C SER A 316 -22.21 -2.43 35.57
N ALA A 317 -21.05 -2.73 34.99
CA ALA A 317 -20.92 -3.08 33.56
C ALA A 317 -21.16 -4.57 33.28
N ALA A 318 -21.32 -5.39 34.32
CA ALA A 318 -21.57 -6.83 34.23
C ALA A 318 -23.03 -7.22 34.56
N ASP A 319 -23.90 -6.23 34.84
CA ASP A 319 -25.34 -6.36 35.08
C ASP A 319 -26.15 -6.10 33.80
#